data_AF-A0A6G0WVB6-F1
#
_entry.id   AF-A0A6G0WVB6-F1
#
_cell.length_a   1.000
_cell.length_b   1.000
_cell.length_c   1.000
_cell.angle_alpha   90.00
_cell.angle_beta   90.00
_cell.angle_gamma   90.00
#
_symmetry.space_group_name_H-M   'P 1'
#
loop_
_entity.id
_entity.type
_entity.pdbx_description
1 polymer ?
#
loop_
_entity_poly.entity_id
_entity_poly.type
_entity_poly.pdbx_seq_one_letter_code
_entity_poly.pdbx_strand_id
1 'polypeptide(L)'
;MLQEKALRASKALGMESFSASNGWLQSFRARHNIQFRTLSGEAAVVNMDTVCDWTQSIASVINDYSPNGIFNCDETGLFWQDLPSKSLVMRGENCKGGKRVKDRVTVLLTASSSGEKMPLLIINKAYMPRAFQKKLPLGVQWHANSKAWMNGSVFAQYCLWLKK
;
A
#
# COMPACT_ATOMS: atom_id res chain seq x y z
N MET A 1 -20.96 12.25 2.64
CA MET A 1 -20.72 13.02 3.89
C MET A 1 -20.78 14.55 3.70
N LEU A 2 -19.97 15.19 2.84
CA LEU A 2 -19.99 16.67 2.73
C LEU A 2 -21.23 17.23 2.03
N GLN A 3 -21.61 16.68 0.87
CA GLN A 3 -22.84 17.06 0.15
C GLN A 3 -24.09 16.84 1.01
N GLU A 4 -24.13 15.75 1.77
CA GLU A 4 -25.25 15.43 2.65
C GLU A 4 -25.38 16.41 3.83
N LYS A 5 -24.27 16.83 4.44
CA LYS A 5 -24.27 17.89 5.47
C LYS A 5 -24.74 19.22 4.89
N ALA A 6 -24.34 19.55 3.67
CA ALA A 6 -24.77 20.77 2.99
C ALA A 6 -26.29 20.76 2.69
N LEU A 7 -26.85 19.63 2.28
CA LEU A 7 -28.29 19.47 2.09
C LEU A 7 -29.07 19.62 3.41
N ARG A 8 -28.55 19.09 4.53
CA ARG A 8 -29.19 19.29 5.85
C ARG A 8 -29.18 20.76 6.27
N ALA A 9 -28.06 21.45 6.05
CA ALA A 9 -27.94 22.87 6.34
C ALA A 9 -28.89 23.71 5.47
N SER A 10 -28.99 23.42 4.17
CA SER A 10 -29.91 24.17 3.29
C SER A 10 -31.37 23.97 3.69
N LYS A 11 -31.76 22.77 4.12
CA LYS A 11 -33.11 22.53 4.67
C LYS A 11 -33.37 23.34 5.94
N ALA A 12 -32.40 23.40 6.86
CA ALA A 12 -32.52 24.21 8.08
C ALA A 12 -32.61 25.72 7.80
N LEU A 13 -32.03 26.16 6.67
CA LEU A 13 -32.04 27.56 6.22
C LEU A 13 -33.21 27.89 5.28
N GLY A 14 -34.14 26.95 5.04
CA GLY A 14 -35.28 27.17 4.13
C GLY A 14 -34.90 27.29 2.65
N MET A 15 -33.70 26.84 2.27
CA MET A 15 -33.22 26.86 0.88
C MET A 15 -33.61 25.58 0.15
N GLU A 16 -34.80 25.58 -0.43
CA GLU A 16 -35.38 24.41 -1.13
C GLU A 16 -34.75 24.15 -2.51
N SER A 17 -34.22 25.18 -3.17
CA SER A 17 -33.60 25.08 -4.50
C SER A 17 -32.12 24.68 -4.48
N PHE A 18 -31.53 24.55 -3.29
CA PHE A 18 -30.11 24.25 -3.17
C PHE A 18 -29.81 22.79 -3.52
N SER A 19 -28.89 22.61 -4.47
CA SER A 19 -28.40 21.29 -4.87
C SER A 19 -26.93 21.14 -4.51
N ALA A 20 -26.61 20.14 -3.67
CA ALA A 20 -25.24 19.75 -3.36
C ALA A 20 -24.64 18.90 -4.49
N SER A 21 -24.64 19.42 -5.72
CA SER A 21 -24.15 18.75 -6.92
C SER A 21 -22.64 18.46 -6.85
N ASN A 22 -22.13 17.64 -7.77
CA ASN A 22 -20.68 17.40 -7.88
C ASN A 22 -19.92 18.70 -8.22
N GLY A 23 -20.53 19.58 -9.03
CA GLY A 23 -19.98 20.90 -9.32
C GLY A 23 -19.90 21.78 -8.07
N TRP A 24 -20.97 21.81 -7.26
CA TRP A 24 -20.95 22.52 -5.97
C TRP A 24 -19.84 21.98 -5.06
N LEU A 25 -19.71 20.66 -4.94
CA LEU A 25 -18.68 20.03 -4.11
C LEU A 25 -17.27 20.41 -4.59
N GLN A 26 -17.03 20.43 -5.90
CA GLN A 26 -15.75 20.80 -6.48
C GLN A 26 -15.42 22.28 -6.21
N SER A 27 -16.37 23.19 -6.47
CA SER A 27 -16.19 24.63 -6.20
C SER A 27 -16.04 24.93 -4.71
N PHE A 28 -16.78 24.24 -3.85
CA PHE A 28 -16.67 24.37 -2.40
C PHE A 28 -15.29 23.93 -1.90
N ARG A 29 -14.78 22.79 -2.40
CA ARG A 29 -13.42 22.34 -2.10
C ARG A 29 -12.36 23.34 -2.57
N ALA A 30 -12.49 23.85 -3.80
CA ALA A 30 -11.56 24.82 -4.35
C ALA A 30 -11.55 26.13 -3.55
N ARG A 31 -12.74 26.67 -3.22
CA ARG A 31 -12.88 27.92 -2.45
C ARG A 31 -12.31 27.84 -1.05
N HIS A 32 -12.46 26.69 -0.38
CA HIS A 32 -12.03 26.49 0.99
C HIS A 32 -10.72 25.71 1.12
N ASN A 33 -10.00 25.51 0.00
CA ASN A 33 -8.75 24.75 -0.06
C ASN A 33 -8.81 23.37 0.62
N ILE A 34 -9.95 22.68 0.49
CA ILE A 34 -10.16 21.35 1.10
C ILE A 34 -9.63 20.29 0.15
N GLN A 35 -8.52 19.68 0.52
CA GLN A 35 -7.89 18.60 -0.25
C GLN A 35 -8.24 17.23 0.35
N PHE A 36 -8.61 16.28 -0.51
CA PHE A 36 -8.75 14.88 -0.10
C PHE A 36 -7.38 14.22 -0.20
N ARG A 37 -6.69 14.10 0.93
CA ARG A 37 -5.41 13.40 1.02
C ARG A 37 -5.60 12.10 1.78
N THR A 38 -4.95 11.04 1.31
CA THR A 38 -4.73 9.87 2.16
C THR A 38 -3.71 10.28 3.21
N LEU A 39 -4.12 10.33 4.47
CA LEU A 39 -3.21 10.57 5.58
C LEU A 39 -2.36 9.31 5.77
N SER A 40 -1.10 9.35 5.34
CA SER A 40 -0.11 8.36 5.75
C SER A 40 0.19 8.56 7.23
N GLY A 41 -0.02 7.52 8.05
CA GLY A 41 0.02 7.59 9.51
C GLY A 41 1.40 7.88 10.12
N GLU A 42 2.48 7.81 9.33
CA GLU A 42 3.85 7.91 9.84
C GLU A 42 4.46 9.32 9.71
N ALA A 43 3.89 10.19 8.89
CA ALA A 43 4.49 11.50 8.61
C ALA A 43 4.48 12.47 9.81
N ALA A 44 3.63 12.23 10.81
CA ALA A 44 3.45 13.15 11.94
C ALA A 44 4.51 13.02 13.05
N VAL A 45 5.42 12.04 12.97
CA VAL A 45 6.35 11.68 14.07
C VAL A 45 7.81 11.67 13.60
N VAL A 46 8.12 12.22 12.43
CA VAL A 46 9.48 12.19 11.89
C VAL A 46 10.29 13.37 12.45
N ASN A 47 11.31 13.06 13.25
CA ASN A 47 12.29 14.05 13.68
C ASN A 47 13.25 14.35 12.52
N MET A 48 13.27 15.59 12.05
CA MET A 48 14.10 16.02 10.92
C MET A 48 15.60 15.94 11.20
N ASP A 49 16.03 16.13 12.46
CA ASP A 49 17.43 16.01 12.85
C ASP A 49 17.88 14.55 12.69
N THR A 50 17.05 13.60 13.16
CA THR A 50 17.29 12.17 12.96
C THR A 50 17.36 11.80 11.48
N VAL A 51 16.49 12.37 10.63
CA VAL A 51 16.55 12.15 9.18
C VAL A 51 17.86 12.69 8.59
N CYS A 52 18.30 13.87 9.01
CA CYS A 52 19.55 14.47 8.53
C CYS A 52 20.76 13.60 8.90
N ASP A 53 20.86 13.19 10.17
CA ASP A 53 21.94 12.33 10.67
C ASP A 53 21.99 10.99 9.93
N TRP A 54 20.83 10.35 9.73
CA TRP A 54 20.73 9.10 8.98
C TRP A 54 21.09 9.27 7.50
N THR A 55 20.68 10.38 6.88
CA THR A 55 20.99 10.67 5.46
C THR A 55 22.49 10.87 5.25
N GLN A 56 23.16 11.58 6.16
CA GLN A 56 24.62 11.75 6.10
C GLN A 56 25.35 10.43 6.34
N SER A 57 24.92 9.68 7.36
CA SER A 57 25.51 8.39 7.71
C SER A 57 25.39 7.39 6.56
N ILE A 58 24.20 7.27 5.95
CA ILE A 58 23.99 6.31 4.87
C ILE A 58 24.71 6.72 3.58
N ALA A 59 24.84 8.02 3.30
CA ALA A 59 25.62 8.50 2.16
C ALA A 59 27.09 8.06 2.26
N SER A 60 27.68 8.11 3.45
CA SER A 60 29.05 7.64 3.67
C SER A 60 29.22 6.15 3.37
N VAL A 61 28.26 5.31 3.79
CA VAL A 61 28.27 3.86 3.53
C VAL A 61 28.06 3.57 2.05
N ILE A 62 27.13 4.27 1.41
CA ILE A 62 26.77 4.06 0.01
C ILE A 62 27.93 4.39 -0.93
N ASN A 63 28.77 5.39 -0.59
CA ASN A 63 29.91 5.81 -1.41
C ASN A 63 30.95 4.71 -1.67
N ASP A 64 31.02 3.70 -0.79
CA ASP A 64 31.93 2.56 -0.95
C ASP A 64 31.45 1.54 -2.00
N TYR A 65 30.22 1.70 -2.50
CA TYR A 65 29.58 0.76 -3.43
C TYR A 65 29.27 1.44 -4.77
N SER A 66 29.42 0.68 -5.86
CA SER A 66 28.95 1.14 -7.17
C SER A 66 27.42 1.20 -7.22
N PRO A 67 26.81 2.01 -8.11
CA PRO A 67 25.37 2.04 -8.32
C PRO A 67 24.72 0.67 -8.58
N ASN A 68 25.48 -0.26 -9.18
CA ASN A 68 25.02 -1.63 -9.42
C ASN A 68 25.07 -2.52 -8.16
N GLY A 69 25.84 -2.14 -7.15
CA GLY A 69 25.96 -2.85 -5.88
C GLY A 69 25.00 -2.37 -4.80
N ILE A 70 24.26 -1.30 -5.04
CA ILE A 70 23.28 -0.73 -4.10
C ILE A 70 21.90 -1.19 -4.51
N PHE A 71 21.28 -2.02 -3.67
CA PHE A 71 19.93 -2.53 -3.90
C PHE A 71 18.98 -2.02 -2.83
N ASN A 72 17.76 -1.71 -3.25
CA ASN A 72 16.64 -1.53 -2.36
C ASN A 72 15.61 -2.62 -2.61
N CYS A 73 14.94 -3.08 -1.56
CA CYS A 73 13.83 -4.01 -1.67
C CYS A 73 12.68 -3.62 -0.76
N ASP A 74 11.45 -3.84 -1.22
CA ASP A 74 10.25 -3.60 -0.42
C ASP A 74 9.15 -4.63 -0.71
N GLU A 75 8.30 -4.83 0.27
CA GLU A 75 7.21 -5.81 0.24
C GLU A 75 5.88 -5.16 -0.14
N THR A 76 5.16 -5.80 -1.06
CA THR A 76 3.77 -5.46 -1.34
C THR A 76 2.85 -6.66 -1.15
N GLY A 77 1.69 -6.42 -0.55
CA GLY A 77 0.65 -7.43 -0.37
C GLY A 77 -0.40 -7.33 -1.46
N LEU A 78 -0.53 -8.38 -2.26
CA LEU A 78 -1.64 -8.54 -3.21
C LEU A 78 -2.80 -9.26 -2.51
N PHE A 79 -3.90 -8.53 -2.27
CA PHE A 79 -5.10 -9.06 -1.63
C PHE A 79 -6.18 -9.35 -2.67
N TRP A 80 -6.27 -10.60 -3.14
CA TRP A 80 -7.23 -10.98 -4.20
C TRP A 80 -8.66 -11.21 -3.70
N GLN A 81 -8.87 -11.37 -2.39
CA GLN A 81 -10.21 -11.55 -1.80
C GLN A 81 -10.65 -10.35 -0.95
N ASP A 82 -9.88 -9.25 -0.94
CA ASP A 82 -10.28 -8.08 -0.15
C ASP A 82 -11.45 -7.39 -0.85
N LEU A 83 -12.50 -7.15 -0.07
CA LEU A 83 -13.70 -6.47 -0.53
C LEU A 83 -13.55 -4.96 -0.31
N PRO A 84 -14.23 -4.11 -1.09
CA PRO A 84 -14.27 -2.68 -0.85
C PRO A 84 -14.65 -2.36 0.60
N SER A 85 -13.92 -1.44 1.23
CA SER A 85 -14.14 -1.03 2.61
C SER A 85 -15.42 -0.22 2.84
N LYS A 86 -16.19 0.04 1.78
CA LYS A 86 -17.39 0.88 1.78
C LYS A 86 -18.49 0.21 0.96
N SER A 87 -19.67 0.09 1.55
CA SER A 87 -20.89 -0.38 0.88
C SER A 87 -21.89 0.77 0.77
N LEU A 88 -22.68 0.79 -0.31
CA LEU A 88 -23.85 1.67 -0.42
C LEU A 88 -24.97 1.04 0.41
N VAL A 89 -25.47 1.76 1.41
CA VAL A 89 -26.49 1.27 2.34
C VAL A 89 -27.66 2.24 2.33
N MET A 90 -28.89 1.72 2.28
CA MET A 90 -30.08 2.55 2.36
C MET A 90 -30.24 3.12 3.77
N ARG A 91 -30.77 4.35 3.85
CA ARG A 91 -30.93 5.06 5.11
C ARG A 91 -31.93 4.32 6.02
N GLY A 92 -31.47 3.89 7.19
CA GLY A 92 -32.29 3.16 8.17
C GLY A 92 -32.04 1.65 8.21
N GLU A 93 -31.25 1.11 7.28
CA GLU A 93 -30.85 -0.29 7.33
C GLU A 93 -29.69 -0.52 8.29
N ASN A 94 -29.82 -1.56 9.12
CA ASN A 94 -28.74 -2.03 9.97
C ASN A 94 -27.73 -2.84 9.14
N CYS A 95 -26.68 -2.19 8.67
CA CYS A 95 -25.54 -2.90 8.08
C CYS A 95 -24.58 -3.41 9.16
N LYS A 96 -24.41 -4.74 9.21
CA LYS A 96 -23.34 -5.38 9.99
C LYS A 96 -22.10 -5.50 9.10
N GLY A 97 -20.97 -4.98 9.56
CA GLY A 97 -19.69 -5.12 8.86
C GLY A 97 -19.23 -6.58 8.82
N GLY A 98 -18.71 -7.03 7.67
CA GLY A 98 -18.10 -8.35 7.51
C GLY A 98 -16.63 -8.35 7.93
N LYS A 99 -16.10 -9.52 8.33
CA LYS A 99 -14.65 -9.71 8.53
C LYS A 99 -13.97 -9.68 7.16
N ARG A 100 -13.06 -8.73 6.95
CA ARG A 100 -12.24 -8.69 5.73
C ARG A 100 -11.41 -9.95 5.60
N VAL A 101 -11.45 -10.56 4.42
CA VAL A 101 -10.58 -11.68 4.09
C VAL A 101 -9.20 -11.10 3.84
N LYS A 102 -8.25 -11.44 4.71
CA LYS A 102 -6.86 -10.96 4.65
C LYS A 102 -5.94 -11.95 3.90
N ASP A 103 -6.52 -12.82 3.09
CA ASP A 103 -5.72 -13.71 2.25
C ASP A 103 -4.98 -12.87 1.22
N ARG A 104 -3.66 -13.11 1.18
CA ARG A 104 -2.73 -12.33 0.39
C ARG A 104 -1.60 -13.19 -0.14
N VAL A 105 -0.95 -12.65 -1.15
CA VAL A 105 0.34 -13.06 -1.66
C VAL A 105 1.24 -11.88 -1.40
N THR A 106 2.33 -12.11 -0.70
CA THR A 106 3.36 -11.09 -0.53
C THR A 106 4.34 -11.22 -1.67
N VAL A 107 4.68 -10.09 -2.28
CA VAL A 107 5.68 -9.98 -3.33
C VAL A 107 6.79 -9.09 -2.78
N LEU A 108 8.01 -9.61 -2.74
CA LEU A 108 9.19 -8.79 -2.52
C LEU A 108 9.71 -8.32 -3.88
N LEU A 109 9.84 -7.01 -4.02
CA LEU A 109 10.39 -6.33 -5.19
C LEU A 109 11.76 -5.81 -4.82
N THR A 110 12.76 -6.08 -5.66
CA THR A 110 14.13 -5.62 -5.43
C THR A 110 14.71 -5.03 -6.70
N ALA A 111 15.35 -3.87 -6.58
CA ALA A 111 16.00 -3.20 -7.69
C ALA A 111 17.31 -2.55 -7.25
N SER A 112 18.28 -2.49 -8.17
CA SER A 112 19.51 -1.72 -7.96
C SER A 112 19.23 -0.22 -8.13
N SER A 113 20.14 0.62 -7.63
CA SER A 113 20.09 2.06 -7.87
C SER A 113 20.30 2.44 -9.35
N SER A 114 20.91 1.56 -10.13
CA SER A 114 21.04 1.70 -11.59
C SER A 114 19.80 1.24 -12.38
N GLY A 115 18.81 0.66 -11.71
CA GLY A 115 17.54 0.24 -12.31
C GLY A 115 17.47 -1.22 -12.75
N GLU A 116 18.47 -2.05 -12.42
CA GLU A 116 18.40 -3.49 -12.59
C GLU A 116 17.31 -4.06 -11.69
N LYS A 117 16.44 -4.91 -12.23
CA LYS A 117 15.33 -5.52 -11.49
C LYS A 117 15.67 -6.98 -11.20
N MET A 118 15.69 -7.33 -9.92
CA MET A 118 15.89 -8.72 -9.53
C MET A 118 14.61 -9.52 -9.71
N PRO A 119 14.71 -10.85 -9.89
CA PRO A 119 13.57 -11.75 -9.85
C PRO A 119 12.69 -11.54 -8.62
N LEU A 120 11.38 -11.64 -8.84
CA LEU A 120 10.36 -11.48 -7.80
C LEU A 120 10.43 -12.64 -6.83
N LEU A 121 10.38 -12.34 -5.53
CA LEU A 121 10.13 -13.37 -4.53
C LEU A 121 8.65 -13.34 -4.12
N ILE A 122 7.96 -14.45 -4.36
CA ILE A 122 6.56 -14.63 -4.02
C ILE A 122 6.46 -15.44 -2.74
N ILE A 123 5.76 -14.91 -1.75
CA ILE A 123 5.50 -15.56 -0.47
C ILE A 123 4.01 -15.85 -0.31
N ASN A 124 3.68 -17.12 -0.12
CA ASN A 124 2.30 -17.58 0.04
C ASN A 124 2.21 -18.66 1.13
N LYS A 125 1.00 -19.01 1.59
CA LYS A 125 0.74 -20.11 2.50
C LYS A 125 1.01 -21.47 1.86
N ALA A 126 0.71 -21.61 0.57
CA ALA A 126 0.89 -22.86 -0.15
C ALA A 126 2.35 -23.14 -0.46
N TYR A 127 2.80 -24.38 -0.24
CA TYR A 127 4.14 -24.83 -0.62
C TYR A 127 4.43 -24.64 -2.11
N MET A 128 3.48 -25.02 -2.96
CA MET A 128 3.49 -24.75 -4.40
C MET A 128 2.03 -24.68 -4.88
N PRO A 129 1.59 -23.62 -5.58
CA PRO A 129 0.23 -23.54 -6.10
C PRO A 129 0.01 -24.60 -7.17
N ARG A 130 -1.20 -25.16 -7.24
CA ARG A 130 -1.56 -26.14 -8.27
C ARG A 130 -1.31 -25.62 -9.68
N ALA A 131 -1.56 -24.33 -9.90
CA ALA A 131 -1.32 -23.65 -11.17
C ALA A 131 0.15 -23.66 -11.64
N PHE A 132 1.11 -23.84 -10.73
CA PHE A 132 2.56 -23.76 -11.02
C PHE A 132 3.32 -25.05 -10.66
N GLN A 133 2.63 -26.17 -10.43
CA GLN A 133 3.24 -27.44 -10.02
C GLN A 133 4.35 -27.94 -10.96
N LYS A 134 4.26 -27.63 -12.26
CA LYS A 134 5.24 -28.09 -13.25
C LYS A 134 6.44 -27.15 -13.38
N LYS A 135 6.21 -25.84 -13.30
CA LYS A 135 7.25 -24.81 -13.50
C LYS A 135 6.74 -23.45 -13.02
N LEU A 136 7.61 -22.70 -12.35
CA LEU A 136 7.38 -21.28 -12.05
C LEU A 136 7.66 -20.42 -13.29
N PRO A 137 6.99 -19.26 -13.43
CA PRO A 137 7.36 -18.27 -14.44
C PRO A 137 8.84 -17.87 -14.33
N LEU A 138 9.43 -17.47 -15.47
CA LEU A 138 10.80 -16.96 -15.47
C LEU A 138 10.88 -15.70 -14.59
N GLY A 139 11.96 -15.58 -13.82
CA GLY A 139 12.16 -14.43 -12.93
C GLY A 139 11.24 -14.44 -11.69
N VAL A 140 10.70 -15.60 -11.31
CA VAL A 140 9.91 -15.78 -10.09
C VAL A 140 10.55 -16.83 -9.19
N GLN A 141 10.84 -16.43 -7.96
CA GLN A 141 11.16 -17.31 -6.84
C GLN A 141 9.92 -17.50 -5.97
N TRP A 142 9.78 -18.69 -5.39
CA TRP A 142 8.64 -19.02 -4.53
C TRP A 142 9.10 -19.44 -3.15
N HIS A 143 8.43 -18.92 -2.13
CA HIS A 143 8.63 -19.34 -0.76
C HIS A 143 7.29 -19.53 -0.04
N ALA A 144 7.20 -20.56 0.77
CA ALA A 144 5.98 -20.89 1.50
C ALA A 144 6.11 -20.55 2.97
N ASN A 145 5.19 -19.73 3.47
CA ASN A 145 5.07 -19.38 4.87
C ASN A 145 3.59 -19.40 5.27
N SER A 146 3.26 -20.06 6.39
CA SER A 146 1.91 -20.14 6.95
C SER A 146 1.19 -18.78 7.09
N LYS A 147 1.94 -17.69 7.29
CA LYS A 147 1.41 -16.32 7.40
C LYS A 147 1.36 -15.54 6.07
N ALA A 148 1.85 -16.13 4.98
CA ALA A 148 2.10 -15.45 3.69
C ALA A 148 2.74 -14.08 3.91
N TRP A 149 3.87 -14.06 4.62
CA TRP A 149 4.59 -12.84 4.95
C TRP A 149 6.09 -13.09 4.98
N MET A 150 6.88 -12.03 4.83
CA MET A 150 8.30 -12.12 5.08
C MET A 150 8.59 -12.43 6.54
N ASN A 151 9.72 -13.08 6.77
CA ASN A 151 10.36 -13.14 8.08
C ASN A 151 11.88 -13.17 7.86
N GLY A 152 12.66 -13.03 8.93
CA GLY A 152 14.12 -12.99 8.84
C GLY A 152 14.74 -14.22 8.17
N SER A 153 14.15 -15.41 8.33
CA SER A 153 14.66 -16.63 7.67
C SER A 153 14.39 -16.64 6.16
N VAL A 154 13.23 -16.17 5.71
CA VAL A 154 12.91 -16.03 4.28
C VAL A 154 13.83 -14.99 3.65
N PHE A 155 14.03 -13.86 4.33
CA PHE A 155 14.91 -12.80 3.85
C PHE A 155 16.37 -13.25 3.76
N ALA A 156 16.88 -13.96 4.77
CA ALA A 156 18.23 -14.52 4.72
C ALA A 156 18.42 -15.49 3.53
N GLN A 157 17.44 -16.36 3.28
CA GLN A 157 17.47 -17.26 2.12
C GLN A 157 17.44 -16.49 0.80
N TYR A 158 16.64 -15.43 0.72
CA TYR A 158 16.60 -14.54 -0.45
C TYR A 158 17.96 -13.89 -0.71
N CYS A 159 18.61 -13.34 0.33
CA CYS A 159 19.96 -12.76 0.21
C CYS A 159 21.01 -13.79 -0.21
N LEU A 160 20.93 -15.03 0.28
CA LEU A 160 21.83 -16.11 -0.15
C LEU A 160 21.60 -16.50 -1.61
N TRP A 161 20.36 -16.45 -2.07
CA TRP A 161 20.01 -16.71 -3.45
C TRP A 161 20.52 -15.61 -4.40
N LEU A 162 20.46 -14.33 -3.99
CA LEU A 162 21.02 -13.21 -4.76
C LEU A 162 22.54 -13.27 -4.96
N LYS A 163 23.26 -14.01 -4.12
CA LYS A 163 24.72 -14.18 -4.20
C LYS A 163 25.17 -15.26 -5.18
N LYS A 164 24.26 -16.07 -5.71
CA LYS A 164 24.53 -17.15 -6.67
C LYS A 164 24.45 -16.64 -8.10
#